data_AF-A0A5J4Q811-F1
#
_entry.id   AF-A0A5J4Q811-F1
#
_cell.length_a   1.000
_cell.length_b   1.000
_cell.length_c   1.000
_cell.angle_alpha   90.00
_cell.angle_beta   90.00
_cell.angle_gamma   90.00
#
_symmetry.space_group_name_H-M   'P 1'
#
loop_
_entity.id
_entity.type
_entity.pdbx_description
1 polymer ?
#
loop_
_entity_poly.entity_id
_entity_poly.type
_entity_poly.pdbx_seq_one_letter_code
_entity_poly.pdbx_strand_id
1 'polypeptide(L)'
;KELRRASGETSEIYSYQSAKINNSSLNRGIKLYETAIHKFLGNSIIKRLENIDFQNNEEIRERLKPDTETGTGEWVDISGLIAPKSEIDKLLCGIESGEINRLRCINDAFEEMHKNYYVYEWTWAYRKIKEFYGIDPEAITAKKITTMVETWKEAVVGLDRMVYEDARKEFSLSSMTGFGVDGSHDDMKQDFEQVRGDFENNPFVTTVLKHIEEKTALGNELIHRMEKLLMK
;
A
#
# COMPACT_ATOMS: atom_id res chain seq x y z
N LYS A 1 7.26 -16.13 7.64
CA LYS A 1 7.20 -17.44 6.93
C LYS A 1 8.24 -18.44 7.45
N GLU A 2 9.47 -18.01 7.71
CA GLU A 2 10.52 -18.89 8.26
C GLU A 2 10.21 -19.44 9.66
N LEU A 3 9.60 -18.65 10.55
CA LEU A 3 9.15 -19.13 11.87
C LEU A 3 8.21 -20.35 11.77
N ARG A 4 7.30 -20.36 10.78
CA ARG A 4 6.44 -21.52 10.51
C ARG A 4 7.23 -22.72 10.02
N ARG A 5 8.22 -22.50 9.15
CA ARG A 5 9.09 -23.58 8.64
C ARG A 5 9.97 -24.19 9.72
N ALA A 6 10.54 -23.37 10.60
CA ALA A 6 11.47 -23.80 11.64
C ALA A 6 10.77 -24.49 12.83
N SER A 7 9.60 -23.99 13.24
CA SER A 7 8.90 -24.48 14.44
C SER A 7 7.71 -25.39 14.13
N GLY A 8 7.32 -25.57 12.86
CA GLY A 8 6.12 -26.32 12.45
C GLY A 8 4.90 -25.43 12.20
N GLU A 9 4.11 -25.74 11.17
CA GLU A 9 2.97 -24.91 10.76
C GLU A 9 1.79 -24.93 11.74
N THR A 10 1.68 -26.00 12.53
CA THR A 10 0.61 -26.25 13.50
C THR A 10 0.99 -25.89 14.94
N SER A 11 2.18 -25.32 15.15
CA SER A 11 2.65 -24.96 16.48
C SER A 11 1.79 -23.86 17.09
N GLU A 12 1.32 -24.09 18.32
CA GLU A 12 0.45 -23.16 19.03
C GLU A 12 1.14 -21.83 19.34
N ILE A 13 2.45 -21.89 19.63
CA ILE A 13 3.29 -20.76 19.99
C ILE A 13 4.61 -20.83 19.23
N TYR A 14 5.02 -19.69 18.69
CA TYR A 14 6.31 -19.45 18.05
C TYR A 14 7.18 -18.57 18.95
N SER A 15 8.47 -18.86 19.03
CA SER A 15 9.44 -18.05 19.79
C SER A 15 10.42 -17.36 18.85
N TYR A 16 10.59 -16.05 18.99
CA TYR A 16 11.56 -15.26 18.23
C TYR A 16 12.16 -14.16 19.10
N GLN A 17 13.49 -14.12 19.24
CA GLN A 17 14.21 -13.11 20.04
C GLN A 17 13.56 -12.85 21.42
N SER A 18 13.28 -13.93 22.17
CA SER A 18 12.60 -13.91 23.47
C SER A 18 11.11 -13.52 23.47
N ALA A 19 10.54 -13.14 22.32
CA ALA A 19 9.09 -12.93 22.17
C ALA A 19 8.36 -14.25 21.89
N LYS A 20 7.18 -14.43 22.51
CA LYS A 20 6.26 -15.54 22.24
C LYS A 20 5.08 -15.02 21.41
N ILE A 21 4.82 -15.66 20.28
CA ILE A 21 3.78 -15.25 19.31
C ILE A 21 2.84 -16.44 19.15
N ASN A 22 1.54 -16.28 19.45
CA ASN A 22 0.58 -17.35 19.22
C ASN A 22 0.35 -17.58 17.71
N ASN A 23 -0.11 -18.77 17.36
CA ASN A 23 -0.33 -19.18 15.97
C ASN A 23 -1.28 -18.22 15.21
N SER A 24 -2.36 -17.81 15.86
CA SER A 24 -3.37 -16.92 15.27
C SER A 24 -2.81 -15.52 14.97
N SER A 25 -2.02 -14.93 15.85
CA SER A 25 -1.39 -13.62 15.63
C SER A 25 -0.31 -13.70 14.56
N LEU A 26 0.49 -14.79 14.53
CA LEU A 26 1.49 -14.95 13.48
C LEU A 26 0.83 -15.03 12.10
N ASN A 27 -0.20 -15.87 11.95
CA ASN A 27 -0.91 -16.02 10.67
C ASN A 27 -1.67 -14.75 10.28
N ARG A 28 -2.31 -14.07 11.24
CA ARG A 28 -2.94 -12.76 11.00
C ARG A 28 -1.90 -11.73 10.56
N GLY A 29 -0.76 -11.67 11.23
CA GLY A 29 0.33 -10.76 10.89
C GLY A 29 0.84 -11.01 9.47
N ILE A 30 1.15 -12.26 9.12
CA ILE A 30 1.58 -12.64 7.75
C ILE A 30 0.56 -12.16 6.72
N LYS A 31 -0.73 -12.45 6.95
CA LYS A 31 -1.80 -12.04 6.02
C LYS A 31 -1.88 -10.51 5.87
N LEU A 32 -1.75 -9.76 6.96
CA LEU A 32 -1.78 -8.30 6.93
C LEU A 32 -0.58 -7.71 6.17
N TYR A 33 0.63 -8.24 6.41
CA TYR A 33 1.81 -7.83 5.65
C TYR A 33 1.70 -8.18 4.17
N GLU A 34 1.20 -9.38 3.82
CA GLU A 34 0.93 -9.76 2.43
C GLU A 34 -0.10 -8.82 1.78
N THR A 35 -1.17 -8.48 2.49
CA THR A 35 -2.18 -7.52 2.03
C THR A 35 -1.57 -6.14 1.76
N ALA A 36 -0.69 -5.65 2.64
CA ALA A 36 0.02 -4.38 2.45
C ALA A 36 0.95 -4.43 1.22
N ILE A 37 1.67 -5.54 1.01
CA ILE A 37 2.53 -5.73 -0.16
C ILE A 37 1.71 -5.76 -1.46
N HIS A 38 0.58 -6.46 -1.47
CA HIS A 38 -0.34 -6.47 -2.61
C HIS A 38 -0.88 -5.07 -2.92
N LYS A 39 -1.31 -4.32 -1.89
CA LYS A 39 -1.76 -2.93 -2.03
C LYS A 39 -0.66 -2.04 -2.61
N PHE A 40 0.57 -2.16 -2.13
CA PHE A 40 1.70 -1.35 -2.62
C PHE A 40 2.06 -1.71 -4.06
N LEU A 41 2.49 -2.96 -4.32
CA LEU A 41 3.00 -3.35 -5.64
C LEU A 41 1.94 -3.26 -6.74
N GLY A 42 0.68 -3.57 -6.40
CA GLY A 42 -0.43 -3.40 -7.33
C GLY A 42 -0.67 -1.93 -7.69
N ASN A 43 -0.56 -1.01 -6.72
CA ASN A 43 -0.67 0.42 -7.00
C ASN A 43 0.48 0.90 -7.89
N SER A 44 1.71 0.44 -7.66
CA SER A 44 2.87 0.76 -8.50
C SER A 44 2.66 0.31 -9.95
N ILE A 45 2.11 -0.90 -10.16
CA ILE A 45 1.77 -1.39 -11.51
C ILE A 45 0.67 -0.55 -12.15
N ILE A 46 -0.40 -0.25 -11.41
CA ILE A 46 -1.50 0.57 -11.92
C ILE A 46 -0.97 1.93 -12.35
N LYS A 47 -0.15 2.57 -11.51
CA LYS A 47 0.51 3.84 -11.83
C LYS A 47 1.46 3.74 -13.02
N ARG A 48 2.22 2.66 -13.14
CA ARG A 48 3.08 2.46 -14.31
C ARG A 48 2.30 2.36 -15.61
N LEU A 49 1.13 1.71 -15.59
CA LEU A 49 0.31 1.42 -16.75
C LEU A 49 -0.86 2.40 -16.93
N GLU A 50 -0.97 3.46 -16.14
CA GLU A 50 -2.09 4.40 -16.20
C GLU A 50 -2.08 5.21 -17.49
N ASN A 51 -3.27 5.47 -18.05
CA ASN A 51 -3.47 6.31 -19.24
C ASN A 51 -2.75 5.84 -20.52
N ILE A 52 -2.42 4.55 -20.64
CA ILE A 52 -1.77 3.98 -21.83
C ILE A 52 -2.63 2.83 -22.36
N ASP A 53 -3.05 2.92 -23.63
CA ASP A 53 -3.65 1.80 -24.34
C ASP A 53 -2.55 0.97 -25.02
N PHE A 54 -2.55 -0.33 -24.74
CA PHE A 54 -1.61 -1.28 -25.33
C PHE A 54 -2.29 -2.06 -26.46
N GLN A 55 -1.52 -2.50 -27.44
CA GLN A 55 -2.01 -3.32 -28.56
C GLN A 55 -1.73 -4.81 -28.38
N ASN A 56 -0.69 -5.16 -27.60
CA ASN A 56 -0.23 -6.53 -27.38
C ASN A 56 0.56 -6.63 -26.06
N ASN A 57 1.02 -7.85 -25.72
CA ASN A 57 1.78 -8.08 -24.49
C ASN A 57 3.20 -7.53 -24.56
N GLU A 58 3.76 -7.36 -25.75
CA GLU A 58 5.10 -6.83 -25.98
C GLU A 58 5.17 -5.36 -25.55
N GLU A 59 4.18 -4.53 -25.91
CA GLU A 59 4.12 -3.14 -25.46
C GLU A 59 3.99 -3.00 -23.94
N ILE A 60 3.24 -3.91 -23.29
CA ILE A 60 3.17 -3.98 -21.82
C ILE A 60 4.56 -4.22 -21.24
N ARG A 61 5.29 -5.21 -21.76
CA ARG A 61 6.64 -5.56 -21.28
C ARG A 61 7.62 -4.41 -21.48
N GLU A 62 7.59 -3.76 -22.64
CA GLU A 62 8.44 -2.58 -22.90
C GLU A 62 8.14 -1.47 -21.89
N ARG A 63 6.86 -1.18 -21.61
CA ARG A 63 6.49 -0.16 -20.63
C ARG A 63 6.91 -0.51 -19.21
N LEU A 64 6.93 -1.79 -18.85
CA LEU A 64 7.30 -2.24 -17.50
C LEU A 64 8.81 -2.14 -17.24
N LYS A 65 9.67 -2.07 -18.26
CA LYS A 65 11.12 -1.88 -18.05
C LYS A 65 11.38 -0.61 -17.23
N PRO A 66 12.26 -0.66 -16.21
CA PRO A 66 12.66 0.52 -15.46
C PRO A 66 13.32 1.58 -16.36
N ASP A 67 13.07 2.86 -16.08
CA ASP A 67 13.66 3.98 -16.84
C ASP A 67 15.08 4.32 -16.37
N THR A 68 15.48 3.84 -15.19
CA THR A 68 16.75 4.13 -14.53
C THR A 68 17.15 2.98 -13.62
N GLU A 69 18.45 2.86 -13.33
CA GLU A 69 18.98 1.95 -12.31
C GLU A 69 18.85 2.54 -10.88
N THR A 70 18.62 3.85 -10.76
CA THR A 70 18.38 4.50 -9.46
C THR A 70 17.09 3.96 -8.82
N GLY A 71 17.13 3.66 -7.53
CA GLY A 71 16.05 2.98 -6.82
C GLY A 71 16.26 1.47 -6.67
N THR A 72 17.31 0.91 -7.28
CA THR A 72 17.78 -0.43 -6.94
C THR A 72 18.37 -0.50 -5.54
N GLY A 73 18.28 -1.66 -4.91
CA GLY A 73 18.90 -1.92 -3.61
C GLY A 73 18.11 -1.37 -2.42
N GLU A 74 18.84 -0.82 -1.46
CA GLU A 74 18.29 -0.36 -0.18
C GLU A 74 17.70 1.04 -0.28
N TRP A 75 16.69 1.27 0.55
CA TRP A 75 16.03 2.56 0.71
C TRP A 75 16.11 2.97 2.17
N VAL A 76 16.24 4.28 2.40
CA VAL A 76 16.36 4.86 3.74
C VAL A 76 15.30 5.93 3.94
N ASP A 77 14.94 6.15 5.20
CA ASP A 77 14.07 7.23 5.63
C ASP A 77 14.90 8.35 6.26
N ILE A 78 14.92 9.51 5.59
CA ILE A 78 15.59 10.72 6.08
C ILE A 78 14.50 11.73 6.47
N SER A 79 14.03 11.61 7.71
CA SER A 79 13.03 12.52 8.31
C SER A 79 11.74 12.64 7.48
N GLY A 80 11.24 11.51 6.96
CA GLY A 80 10.04 11.43 6.12
C GLY A 80 10.34 11.39 4.62
N LEU A 81 11.58 11.69 4.21
CA LEU A 81 12.01 11.48 2.82
C LEU A 81 12.48 10.04 2.64
N ILE A 82 11.64 9.24 2.00
CA ILE A 82 11.98 7.88 1.57
C ILE A 82 12.76 7.97 0.25
N ALA A 83 14.05 7.62 0.27
CA ALA A 83 14.93 7.76 -0.89
C ALA A 83 15.85 6.54 -1.09
N PRO A 84 16.32 6.29 -2.32
CA PRO A 84 17.33 5.27 -2.57
C PRO A 84 18.60 5.59 -1.79
N LYS A 85 19.15 4.59 -1.08
CA LYS A 85 20.39 4.76 -0.31
C LYS A 85 21.53 5.29 -1.18
N SER A 86 21.59 4.88 -2.46
CA SER A 86 22.58 5.35 -3.42
C SER A 86 22.59 6.87 -3.60
N GLU A 87 21.42 7.52 -3.59
CA GLU A 87 21.33 8.97 -3.79
C GLU A 87 21.67 9.74 -2.51
N ILE A 88 21.33 9.17 -1.35
CA ILE A 88 21.76 9.70 -0.06
C ILE A 88 23.28 9.58 0.10
N ASP A 89 23.86 8.43 -0.24
CA ASP A 89 25.31 8.24 -0.18
C ASP A 89 26.04 9.22 -1.10
N LYS A 90 25.54 9.46 -2.33
CA LYS A 90 26.09 10.48 -3.23
C LYS A 90 26.04 11.88 -2.63
N LEU A 91 24.92 12.26 -2.00
CA LEU A 91 24.78 13.54 -1.31
C LEU A 91 25.79 13.66 -0.16
N LEU A 92 25.94 12.61 0.65
CA LEU A 92 26.91 12.59 1.75
C LEU A 92 28.34 12.73 1.24
N CYS A 93 28.74 11.97 0.22
CA CYS A 93 30.06 12.08 -0.39
C CYS A 93 30.32 13.48 -0.98
N GLY A 94 29.31 14.11 -1.58
CA GLY A 94 29.40 15.48 -2.08
C GLY A 94 29.62 16.51 -0.96
N ILE A 95 29.00 16.29 0.20
CA ILE A 95 29.21 17.15 1.39
C ILE A 95 30.61 16.93 1.97
N GLU A 96 31.02 15.67 2.16
CA GLU A 96 32.32 15.30 2.74
C GLU A 96 33.50 15.78 1.89
N SER A 97 33.36 15.77 0.56
CA SER A 97 34.39 16.25 -0.37
C SER A 97 34.46 17.77 -0.49
N GLY A 98 33.45 18.50 -0.01
CA GLY A 98 33.31 19.94 -0.16
C GLY A 98 32.74 20.40 -1.52
N GLU A 99 32.37 19.47 -2.41
CA GLU A 99 31.64 19.76 -3.65
C GLU A 99 30.29 20.44 -3.34
N ILE A 100 29.56 19.91 -2.37
CA ILE A 100 28.32 20.47 -1.84
C ILE A 100 28.66 21.23 -0.57
N ASN A 101 28.87 22.54 -0.71
CA ASN A 101 29.27 23.42 0.40
C ASN A 101 28.23 24.49 0.78
N ARG A 102 27.00 24.38 0.27
CA ARG A 102 25.90 25.30 0.57
C ARG A 102 24.64 24.54 0.94
N LEU A 103 23.92 25.02 1.96
CA LEU A 103 22.63 24.45 2.39
C LEU A 103 21.61 24.37 1.24
N ARG A 104 21.60 25.36 0.35
CA ARG A 104 20.72 25.35 -0.82
C ARG A 104 20.94 24.11 -1.70
N CYS A 105 22.19 23.73 -1.96
CA CYS A 105 22.51 22.57 -2.79
C CYS A 105 22.03 21.25 -2.15
N ILE A 106 22.04 21.17 -0.82
CA ILE A 106 21.50 20.03 -0.08
C ILE A 106 19.97 19.97 -0.27
N ASN A 107 19.28 21.10 -0.12
CA ASN A 107 17.84 21.18 -0.36
C ASN A 107 17.48 20.82 -1.81
N ASP A 108 18.23 21.33 -2.79
CA ASP A 108 18.02 21.03 -4.21
C ASP A 108 18.16 19.51 -4.47
N ALA A 109 19.09 18.82 -3.80
CA ALA A 109 19.24 17.36 -3.90
C ALA A 109 18.05 16.60 -3.30
N PHE A 110 17.52 17.03 -2.14
CA PHE A 110 16.30 16.45 -1.57
C PHE A 110 15.08 16.68 -2.46
N GLU A 111 14.96 17.88 -3.05
CA GLU A 111 13.89 18.20 -3.98
C GLU A 111 13.96 17.33 -5.24
N GLU A 112 15.17 17.09 -5.77
CA GLU A 112 15.38 16.21 -6.93
C GLU A 112 15.00 14.76 -6.61
N MET A 113 15.40 14.23 -5.44
CA MET A 113 14.99 12.90 -5.00
C MET A 113 13.47 12.78 -4.85
N HIS A 114 12.82 13.81 -4.31
CA HIS A 114 11.36 13.85 -4.16
C HIS A 114 10.64 13.87 -5.51
N LYS A 115 11.10 14.71 -6.45
CA LYS A 115 10.55 14.81 -7.82
C LYS A 115 10.63 13.47 -8.57
N ASN A 116 11.71 12.72 -8.38
CA ASN A 116 11.94 11.45 -9.03
C ASN A 116 11.43 10.23 -8.24
N TYR A 117 10.73 10.44 -7.11
CA TYR A 117 10.32 9.36 -6.21
C TYR A 117 9.63 8.21 -6.94
N TYR A 118 8.61 8.49 -7.76
CA TYR A 118 7.87 7.44 -8.47
C TYR A 118 8.68 6.72 -9.56
N VAL A 119 9.69 7.39 -10.14
CA VAL A 119 10.61 6.77 -11.10
C VAL A 119 11.50 5.76 -10.37
N TYR A 120 12.08 6.16 -9.23
CA TYR A 120 12.93 5.29 -8.43
C TYR A 120 12.13 4.16 -7.78
N GLU A 121 10.94 4.47 -7.27
CA GLU A 121 10.01 3.50 -6.67
C GLU A 121 9.63 2.42 -7.67
N TRP A 122 9.36 2.78 -8.93
CA TRP A 122 9.09 1.80 -9.97
C TRP A 122 10.28 0.84 -10.20
N THR A 123 11.51 1.35 -10.25
CA THR A 123 12.71 0.51 -10.36
C THR A 123 12.80 -0.52 -9.22
N TRP A 124 12.43 -0.11 -8.00
CA TRP A 124 12.35 -1.01 -6.86
C TRP A 124 11.21 -2.02 -6.98
N ALA A 125 9.99 -1.54 -7.29
CA ALA A 125 8.78 -2.35 -7.38
C ALA A 125 8.89 -3.41 -8.48
N TYR A 126 9.46 -3.07 -9.64
CA TYR A 126 9.71 -4.00 -10.74
C TYR A 126 10.47 -5.26 -10.29
N ARG A 127 11.53 -5.07 -9.49
CA ARG A 127 12.32 -6.17 -8.93
C ARG A 127 11.54 -6.95 -7.86
N LYS A 128 10.82 -6.24 -7.00
CA LYS A 128 10.03 -6.86 -5.93
C LYS A 128 8.85 -7.65 -6.45
N ILE A 129 8.28 -7.29 -7.58
CA ILE A 129 7.25 -8.09 -8.26
C ILE A 129 7.80 -9.47 -8.62
N LYS A 130 9.01 -9.53 -9.18
CA LYS A 130 9.69 -10.79 -9.48
C LYS A 130 9.94 -11.64 -8.25
N GLU A 131 10.49 -11.02 -7.20
CA GLU A 131 10.82 -11.71 -5.95
C GLU A 131 9.56 -12.20 -5.19
N PHE A 132 8.52 -11.39 -5.13
CA PHE A 132 7.34 -11.65 -4.31
C PHE A 132 6.31 -12.54 -5.01
N TYR A 133 6.01 -12.28 -6.29
CA TYR A 133 5.03 -13.06 -7.05
C TYR A 133 5.66 -14.22 -7.83
N GLY A 134 6.99 -14.30 -7.92
CA GLY A 134 7.67 -15.28 -8.77
C GLY A 134 7.39 -15.08 -10.26
N ILE A 135 6.95 -13.88 -10.66
CA ILE A 135 6.61 -13.55 -12.05
C ILE A 135 7.84 -12.93 -12.71
N ASP A 136 8.33 -13.55 -13.77
CA ASP A 136 9.33 -12.91 -14.61
C ASP A 136 8.68 -11.76 -15.39
N PRO A 137 9.09 -10.49 -15.18
CA PRO A 137 8.44 -9.35 -15.83
C PRO A 137 8.59 -9.38 -17.36
N GLU A 138 9.65 -10.02 -17.87
CA GLU A 138 9.84 -10.23 -19.32
C GLU A 138 8.82 -11.21 -19.92
N ALA A 139 8.18 -12.05 -19.10
CA ALA A 139 7.16 -13.01 -19.51
C ALA A 139 5.77 -12.63 -18.98
N ILE A 140 5.56 -11.37 -18.57
CA ILE A 140 4.27 -10.90 -18.10
C ILE A 140 3.29 -10.75 -19.26
N THR A 141 2.00 -10.88 -18.94
CA THR A 141 0.90 -10.82 -19.91
C THR A 141 -0.26 -10.03 -19.31
N ALA A 142 -1.16 -9.55 -20.17
CA ALA A 142 -2.40 -8.88 -19.75
C ALA A 142 -3.20 -9.69 -18.72
N LYS A 143 -3.20 -11.03 -18.85
CA LYS A 143 -3.83 -11.94 -17.88
C LYS A 143 -3.18 -11.86 -16.50
N LYS A 144 -1.85 -11.87 -16.43
CA LYS A 144 -1.11 -11.75 -15.16
C LYS A 144 -1.34 -10.37 -14.53
N ILE A 145 -1.32 -9.30 -15.34
CA ILE A 145 -1.64 -7.94 -14.86
C ILE A 145 -3.05 -7.90 -14.26
N THR A 146 -4.04 -8.48 -14.96
CA THR A 146 -5.43 -8.57 -14.47
C THR A 146 -5.49 -9.22 -13.08
N THR A 147 -4.87 -10.39 -12.90
CA THR A 147 -4.83 -11.08 -11.60
C THR A 147 -4.17 -10.24 -10.50
N MET A 148 -3.08 -9.52 -10.83
CA MET A 148 -2.40 -8.65 -9.86
C MET A 148 -3.29 -7.46 -9.45
N VAL A 149 -4.03 -6.88 -10.41
CA VAL A 149 -4.95 -5.76 -10.16
C VAL A 149 -6.18 -6.22 -9.38
N GLU A 150 -6.68 -7.43 -9.62
CA GLU A 150 -7.74 -8.04 -8.80
C GLU A 150 -7.27 -8.25 -7.35
N THR A 151 -6.09 -8.82 -7.17
CA THR A 151 -5.49 -9.04 -5.84
C THR A 151 -5.27 -7.71 -5.12
N TRP A 152 -4.82 -6.68 -5.84
CA TRP A 152 -4.68 -5.33 -5.33
C TRP A 152 -6.03 -4.73 -4.90
N LYS A 153 -7.06 -4.88 -5.74
CA LYS A 153 -8.41 -4.38 -5.48
C LYS A 153 -8.99 -5.01 -4.22
N GLU A 154 -8.86 -6.33 -4.07
CA GLU A 154 -9.24 -7.05 -2.86
C GLU A 154 -8.48 -6.56 -1.64
N ALA A 155 -7.18 -6.32 -1.76
CA ALA A 155 -6.35 -5.84 -0.67
C ALA A 155 -6.74 -4.42 -0.21
N VAL A 156 -6.87 -3.47 -1.14
CA VAL A 156 -7.18 -2.08 -0.80
C VAL A 156 -8.61 -1.93 -0.28
N VAL A 157 -9.60 -2.51 -0.98
CA VAL A 157 -11.01 -2.46 -0.55
C VAL A 157 -11.19 -3.27 0.73
N GLY A 158 -10.50 -4.39 0.89
CA GLY A 158 -10.53 -5.19 2.11
C GLY A 158 -10.03 -4.41 3.33
N LEU A 159 -8.92 -3.68 3.20
CA LEU A 159 -8.41 -2.81 4.25
C LEU A 159 -9.37 -1.67 4.58
N ASP A 160 -9.92 -1.01 3.56
CA ASP A 160 -10.89 0.08 3.78
C ASP A 160 -12.17 -0.42 4.44
N ARG A 161 -12.64 -1.62 4.07
CA ARG A 161 -13.77 -2.28 4.75
C ARG A 161 -13.45 -2.60 6.19
N MET A 162 -12.22 -3.05 6.51
CA MET A 162 -11.82 -3.27 7.89
C MET A 162 -11.85 -1.97 8.70
N VAL A 163 -11.39 -0.86 8.13
CA VAL A 163 -11.43 0.48 8.75
C VAL A 163 -12.88 0.94 8.95
N TYR A 164 -13.71 0.77 7.93
CA TYR A 164 -15.14 1.08 8.00
C TYR A 164 -15.85 0.28 9.09
N GLU A 165 -15.60 -1.03 9.16
CA GLU A 165 -16.19 -1.92 10.16
C GLU A 165 -15.71 -1.61 11.58
N ASP A 166 -14.47 -1.14 11.73
CA ASP A 166 -13.95 -0.69 13.02
C ASP A 166 -14.65 0.60 13.47
N ALA A 167 -14.72 1.59 12.57
CA ALA A 167 -15.48 2.81 12.82
C ALA A 167 -16.94 2.49 13.16
N ARG A 168 -17.61 1.61 12.41
CA ARG A 168 -19.01 1.23 12.67
C ARG A 168 -19.25 0.70 14.09
N LYS A 169 -18.27 0.01 14.69
CA LYS A 169 -18.39 -0.46 16.08
C LYS A 169 -18.37 0.69 17.09
N GLU A 170 -17.58 1.73 16.83
CA GLU A 170 -17.51 2.93 17.67
C GLU A 170 -18.85 3.68 17.69
N PHE A 171 -19.64 3.57 16.62
CA PHE A 171 -20.99 4.17 16.50
C PHE A 171 -22.14 3.20 16.84
N SER A 172 -21.84 1.95 17.21
CA SER A 172 -22.88 0.96 17.53
C SER A 172 -23.52 1.23 18.89
N LEU A 173 -24.83 0.94 19.01
CA LEU A 173 -25.65 1.16 20.21
C LEU A 173 -25.05 0.56 21.51
N SER A 174 -24.27 -0.52 21.42
CA SER A 174 -23.58 -1.13 22.57
C SER A 174 -22.40 -0.30 23.11
N SER A 175 -21.91 0.66 22.33
CA SER A 175 -20.87 1.63 22.70
C SER A 175 -21.45 2.98 23.12
N MET A 176 -22.79 3.14 23.07
CA MET A 176 -23.48 4.35 23.51
C MET A 176 -23.57 4.36 25.04
N THR A 177 -22.54 4.90 25.68
CA THR A 177 -22.66 5.42 27.04
C THR A 177 -23.17 6.86 26.94
N GLY A 178 -24.23 7.22 27.67
CA GLY A 178 -24.63 8.63 27.80
C GLY A 178 -23.47 9.45 28.37
N PHE A 179 -23.21 10.63 27.83
CA PHE A 179 -22.16 11.55 28.26
C PHE A 179 -22.60 12.41 29.46
N GLY A 180 -23.39 11.82 30.37
CA GLY A 180 -23.81 12.44 31.63
C GLY A 180 -25.26 12.89 31.72
N VAL A 181 -26.11 12.57 30.73
CA VAL A 181 -27.56 12.79 30.84
C VAL A 181 -28.21 11.59 31.53
N ASP A 182 -28.67 11.80 32.77
CA ASP A 182 -29.57 10.86 33.45
C ASP A 182 -30.96 10.96 32.82
N GLY A 183 -31.31 10.02 31.94
CA GLY A 183 -32.54 10.10 31.15
C GLY A 183 -33.00 8.76 30.58
N SER A 184 -33.99 8.83 29.69
CA SER A 184 -34.49 7.67 28.96
C SER A 184 -33.48 7.20 27.90
N HIS A 185 -33.72 6.01 27.33
CA HIS A 185 -32.89 5.51 26.23
C HIS A 185 -32.87 6.46 25.02
N ASP A 186 -33.95 7.24 24.81
CA ASP A 186 -34.03 8.23 23.73
C ASP A 186 -33.17 9.47 24.04
N ASP A 187 -33.09 9.90 25.30
CA ASP A 187 -32.22 11.01 25.73
C ASP A 187 -30.74 10.63 25.58
N MET A 188 -30.39 9.39 25.93
CA MET A 188 -29.04 8.84 25.73
C MET A 188 -28.67 8.79 24.25
N LYS A 189 -29.62 8.43 23.37
CA LYS A 189 -29.41 8.39 21.93
C LYS A 189 -29.20 9.79 21.35
N GLN A 190 -30.01 10.78 21.78
CA GLN A 190 -29.86 12.17 21.34
C GLN A 190 -28.55 12.79 21.83
N ASP A 191 -28.16 12.54 23.08
CA ASP A 191 -26.88 12.99 23.65
C ASP A 191 -25.69 12.38 22.89
N PHE A 192 -25.74 11.07 22.61
CA PHE A 192 -24.74 10.40 21.80
C PHE A 192 -24.67 10.97 20.37
N GLU A 193 -25.81 11.16 19.70
CA GLU A 193 -25.87 11.76 18.36
C GLU A 193 -25.36 13.21 18.34
N GLN A 194 -25.60 14.00 19.39
CA GLN A 194 -25.06 15.37 19.49
C GLN A 194 -23.55 15.40 19.70
N VAL A 195 -22.98 14.44 20.44
CA VAL A 195 -21.54 14.39 20.74
C VAL A 195 -20.74 13.70 19.65
N ARG A 196 -21.24 12.59 19.11
CA ARG A 196 -20.55 11.75 18.12
C ARG A 196 -20.97 12.03 16.68
N GLY A 197 -22.13 12.65 16.48
CA GLY A 197 -22.71 12.86 15.16
C GLY A 197 -23.40 11.63 14.59
N ASP A 198 -23.99 11.79 13.41
CA ASP A 198 -24.57 10.70 12.63
C ASP A 198 -23.45 9.90 11.91
N PHE A 199 -23.54 8.58 11.97
CA PHE A 199 -22.55 7.68 11.37
C PHE A 199 -22.51 7.81 9.84
N GLU A 200 -23.68 7.89 9.20
CA GLU A 200 -23.78 7.93 7.73
C GLU A 200 -23.23 9.24 7.16
N ASN A 201 -23.40 10.36 7.88
CA ASN A 201 -22.86 11.67 7.48
C ASN A 201 -21.47 11.97 8.05
N ASN A 202 -20.81 11.02 8.71
CA ASN A 202 -19.51 11.26 9.30
C ASN A 202 -18.42 11.49 8.20
N PRO A 203 -17.65 12.58 8.24
CA PRO A 203 -16.62 12.87 7.22
C PRO A 203 -15.57 11.76 7.05
N PHE A 204 -15.23 11.05 8.11
CA PHE A 204 -14.32 9.91 8.05
C PHE A 204 -14.94 8.73 7.29
N VAL A 205 -16.17 8.35 7.65
CA VAL A 205 -16.92 7.24 7.04
C VAL A 205 -17.14 7.50 5.54
N THR A 206 -17.60 8.69 5.20
CA THR A 206 -17.82 9.11 3.80
C THR A 206 -16.52 9.11 3.00
N THR A 207 -15.39 9.54 3.58
CA THR A 207 -14.07 9.48 2.94
C THR A 207 -13.63 8.04 2.65
N VAL A 208 -13.87 7.10 3.59
CA VAL A 208 -13.54 5.68 3.40
C VAL A 208 -14.41 5.06 2.30
N LEU A 209 -15.72 5.32 2.30
CA LEU A 209 -16.63 4.85 1.26
C LEU A 209 -16.26 5.38 -0.12
N LYS A 210 -15.94 6.67 -0.21
CA LYS A 210 -15.46 7.30 -1.45
C LYS A 210 -14.15 6.68 -1.93
N HIS A 211 -13.21 6.42 -1.02
CA HIS A 211 -11.95 5.78 -1.37
C HIS A 211 -12.18 4.34 -1.90
N ILE A 212 -13.11 3.57 -1.31
CA ILE A 212 -13.50 2.26 -1.84
C ILE A 212 -14.02 2.37 -3.28
N GLU A 213 -14.91 3.32 -3.55
CA GLU A 213 -15.47 3.55 -4.88
C GLU A 213 -14.37 3.92 -5.89
N GLU A 214 -13.53 4.91 -5.58
CA GLU A 214 -12.44 5.39 -6.43
C GLU A 214 -11.43 4.27 -6.74
N LYS A 215 -11.04 3.48 -5.74
CA LYS A 215 -10.08 2.37 -5.93
C LYS A 215 -10.70 1.21 -6.70
N THR A 216 -11.98 0.94 -6.49
CA THR A 216 -12.71 -0.06 -7.28
C THR A 216 -12.77 0.34 -8.75
N ALA A 217 -13.12 1.60 -9.02
CA ALA A 217 -13.17 2.14 -10.38
C ALA A 217 -11.78 2.10 -11.06
N LEU A 218 -10.73 2.52 -10.34
CA LEU A 218 -9.35 2.48 -10.84
C LEU A 218 -8.90 1.06 -11.21
N GLY A 219 -9.21 0.06 -10.38
CA GLY A 219 -8.88 -1.33 -10.68
C GLY A 219 -9.66 -1.88 -11.88
N ASN A 220 -10.96 -1.60 -11.93
CA ASN A 220 -11.82 -2.05 -13.03
C ASN A 220 -11.44 -1.42 -14.37
N GLU A 221 -10.99 -0.16 -14.36
CA GLU A 221 -10.50 0.55 -15.56
C GLU A 221 -9.33 -0.20 -16.20
N LEU A 222 -8.28 -0.50 -15.42
CA LEU A 222 -7.10 -1.20 -15.94
C LEU A 222 -7.44 -2.63 -16.35
N ILE A 223 -8.27 -3.34 -15.57
CA ILE A 223 -8.75 -4.69 -15.95
C ILE A 223 -9.45 -4.64 -17.31
N HIS A 224 -10.37 -3.69 -17.51
CA HIS A 224 -11.08 -3.55 -18.78
C HIS A 224 -10.14 -3.26 -19.96
N ARG A 225 -9.10 -2.44 -19.76
CA ARG A 225 -8.05 -2.25 -20.79
C ARG A 225 -7.29 -3.54 -21.09
N MET A 226 -6.95 -4.33 -20.07
CA MET A 226 -6.24 -5.61 -20.25
C MET A 226 -7.11 -6.68 -20.93
N GLU A 227 -8.42 -6.73 -20.64
CA GLU A 227 -9.36 -7.67 -21.25
C GLU A 227 -9.45 -7.53 -22.78
N LYS A 228 -9.35 -6.30 -23.30
CA LYS A 228 -9.31 -6.04 -24.76
C LYS A 228 -8.16 -6.75 -25.46
N LEU A 229 -7.08 -7.07 -24.74
CA LEU A 229 -5.92 -7.80 -25.25
C LEU A 229 -6.08 -9.32 -25.17
N LEU A 230 -7.00 -9.81 -24.33
CA LEU A 230 -7.27 -11.24 -24.17
C LEU A 230 -8.29 -11.76 -25.19
N MET A 231 -9.09 -10.86 -25.75
CA MET A 231 -10.11 -11.17 -26.77
C MET A 231 -9.59 -11.08 -28.21
N LYS A 232 -8.35 -10.63 -28.40
CA LYS A 232 -7.64 -10.62 -29.69
C LYS A 232 -6.84 -11.91 -29.84
#